data_AF-A0A433H337-F1
#
_entry.id   AF-A0A433H337-F1
#
_cell.length_a   1.000
_cell.length_b   1.000
_cell.length_c   1.000
_cell.angle_alpha   90.00
_cell.angle_beta   90.00
_cell.angle_gamma   90.00
#
_symmetry.space_group_name_H-M   'P 1'
#
loop_
_entity.id
_entity.type
_entity.pdbx_description
1 polymer ?
#
loop_
_entity_poly.entity_id
_entity_poly.type
_entity_poly.pdbx_seq_one_letter_code
_entity_poly.pdbx_strand_id
1 'polypeptide(L)'
;MLAHLILRETRPDVAAGVLLPPLAQRTETKTEELAEELSDGQAFSHGLSRFEAARPLIRRVEAVDETTNFLEYLVHREDVLRGSPGALEMNAGREADADEQSAVWRALSRRAGLFAKNYPDGLTMVGTDSDGSPTYGTKVVRQPSDESRVSAVVQKVVRAPSTGESVTLTGEPLELMMYLFGRRDAARVDISY
;
A
#
# COMPACT_ATOMS: atom_id res chain seq x y z
N MET A 1 0.76 11.17 10.16
CA MET A 1 -0.06 10.90 8.95
C MET A 1 -0.70 12.14 8.33
N LEU A 2 -1.55 12.91 9.04
CA LEU A 2 -2.18 14.11 8.46
C LEU A 2 -1.16 15.13 7.91
N ALA A 3 -0.06 15.37 8.63
CA ALA A 3 1.06 16.19 8.17
C ALA A 3 1.61 15.74 6.81
N HIS A 4 1.83 14.44 6.66
CA HIS A 4 2.31 13.85 5.40
C HIS A 4 1.33 14.14 4.25
N LEU A 5 0.03 13.91 4.45
CA LEU A 5 -1.01 14.15 3.45
C LEU A 5 -1.12 15.64 3.06
N ILE A 6 -1.08 16.55 4.04
CA ILE A 6 -1.09 17.99 3.79
C ILE A 6 0.14 18.41 2.98
N LEU A 7 1.34 17.93 3.33
CA LEU A 7 2.57 18.26 2.60
C LEU A 7 2.55 17.70 1.18
N ARG A 8 2.06 16.46 1.01
CA ARG A 8 1.80 15.85 -0.29
C ARG A 8 0.99 16.81 -1.17
N GLU A 9 -0.16 17.26 -0.70
CA GLU A 9 -1.09 18.01 -1.54
C GLU A 9 -0.76 19.51 -1.67
N THR A 10 -0.09 20.10 -0.69
CA THR A 10 0.16 21.55 -0.65
C THR A 10 1.61 21.96 -0.94
N ARG A 11 2.58 21.04 -0.80
CA ARG A 11 4.02 21.30 -0.97
C ARG A 11 4.70 20.19 -1.78
N PRO A 12 4.48 20.13 -3.10
CA PRO A 12 5.09 19.11 -3.96
C PRO A 12 6.63 19.12 -3.94
N ASP A 13 7.24 20.28 -3.66
CA ASP A 13 8.69 20.42 -3.45
C ASP A 13 9.20 19.63 -2.23
N VAL A 14 8.38 19.55 -1.19
CA VAL A 14 8.67 18.75 0.02
C VAL A 14 8.22 17.31 -0.17
N ALA A 15 7.15 17.03 -0.91
CA ALA A 15 6.71 15.67 -1.21
C ALA A 15 7.71 14.90 -2.11
N ALA A 16 8.51 15.62 -2.90
CA ALA A 16 9.47 15.02 -3.84
C ALA A 16 10.52 14.11 -3.18
N GLY A 17 10.86 14.31 -1.90
CA GLY A 17 11.82 13.44 -1.20
C GLY A 17 11.29 12.04 -0.88
N VAL A 18 10.00 11.77 -1.07
CA VAL A 18 9.46 10.40 -1.10
C VAL A 18 9.99 9.61 -2.31
N LEU A 19 10.22 10.29 -3.44
CA LEU A 19 10.68 9.68 -4.69
C LEU A 19 12.18 9.92 -4.95
N LEU A 20 12.75 10.98 -4.38
CA LEU A 20 14.13 11.40 -4.58
C LEU A 20 14.92 11.26 -3.28
N PRO A 21 15.74 10.19 -3.13
CA PRO A 21 16.51 9.95 -1.91
C PRO A 21 17.32 11.15 -1.38
N PRO A 22 17.92 12.02 -2.21
CA PRO A 22 18.64 13.21 -1.73
C PRO A 22 17.77 14.22 -0.98
N LEU A 23 16.45 14.21 -1.19
CA LEU A 23 15.51 15.12 -0.56
C LEU A 23 14.75 14.48 0.63
N ALA A 24 14.95 13.18 0.88
CA ALA A 24 14.20 12.42 1.88
C ALA A 24 14.28 13.02 3.28
N GLN A 25 15.48 13.44 3.72
CA GLN A 25 15.67 14.06 5.03
C GLN A 25 14.89 15.37 5.18
N ARG A 26 14.83 16.20 4.13
CA ARG A 26 14.02 17.43 4.15
C ARG A 26 12.53 17.11 4.26
N THR A 27 12.06 16.09 3.53
CA THR A 27 10.67 15.63 3.61
C THR A 27 10.32 15.14 5.01
N GLU A 28 11.21 14.36 5.61
CA GLU A 28 11.05 13.82 6.97
C GLU A 28 10.97 14.95 7.99
N THR A 29 11.98 15.83 8.05
CA THR A 29 11.99 16.97 8.98
C THR A 29 10.74 17.84 8.85
N LYS A 30 10.30 18.16 7.62
CA LYS A 30 9.08 18.95 7.43
C LYS A 30 7.80 18.21 7.83
N THR A 31 7.79 16.90 7.69
CA THR A 31 6.67 16.06 8.13
C THR A 31 6.60 16.02 9.65
N GLU A 32 7.75 15.91 10.32
CA GLU A 32 7.86 15.94 11.78
C GLU A 32 7.47 17.30 12.36
N GLU A 33 8.03 18.41 11.83
CA GLU A 33 7.65 19.77 12.25
C GLU A 33 6.13 19.99 12.17
N LEU A 34 5.51 19.62 11.03
CA LEU A 34 4.06 19.77 10.88
C LEU A 34 3.28 18.77 11.74
N ALA A 35 3.83 17.60 12.05
CA ALA A 35 3.18 16.65 12.95
C ALA A 35 3.18 17.17 14.40
N GLU A 36 4.26 17.83 14.84
CA GLU A 36 4.33 18.50 16.14
C GLU A 36 3.30 19.64 16.24
N GLU A 37 3.14 20.43 15.17
CA GLU A 37 2.11 21.48 15.09
C GLU A 37 0.68 20.92 15.20
N LEU A 38 0.45 19.67 14.76
CA LEU A 38 -0.87 19.02 14.74
C LEU A 38 -1.11 18.10 15.95
N SER A 39 -0.36 18.30 17.04
CA SER A 39 -0.33 17.39 18.19
C SER A 39 -1.55 17.50 19.12
N ASP A 40 -2.27 18.63 19.13
CA ASP A 40 -3.52 18.80 19.87
C ASP A 40 -4.77 18.67 18.98
N GLY A 41 -5.92 18.39 19.60
CA GLY A 41 -7.16 18.11 18.88
C GLY A 41 -7.72 19.28 18.07
N GLN A 42 -7.50 20.53 18.50
CA GLN A 42 -7.95 21.70 17.76
C GLN A 42 -7.06 21.93 16.55
N ALA A 43 -5.73 21.86 16.74
CA ALA A 43 -4.77 21.96 15.66
C ALA A 43 -4.96 20.85 14.62
N PHE A 44 -5.19 19.60 15.06
CA PHE A 44 -5.52 18.48 14.18
C PHE A 44 -6.78 18.76 13.36
N SER A 45 -7.86 19.24 13.98
CA SER A 45 -9.12 19.55 13.30
C SER A 45 -8.95 20.65 12.25
N HIS A 46 -8.17 21.69 12.58
CA HIS A 46 -7.84 22.75 11.63
C HIS A 46 -6.96 22.22 10.48
N GLY A 47 -6.01 21.32 10.77
CA GLY A 47 -5.23 20.61 9.77
C GLY A 47 -6.11 19.79 8.82
N LEU A 48 -7.15 19.13 9.34
CA LEU A 48 -8.09 18.36 8.54
C LEU A 48 -8.89 19.27 7.59
N SER A 49 -9.43 20.38 8.09
CA SER A 49 -10.10 21.37 7.23
C SER A 49 -9.16 21.93 6.16
N ARG A 50 -7.88 22.14 6.48
CA ARG A 50 -6.86 22.55 5.50
C ARG A 50 -6.63 21.47 4.44
N PHE A 51 -6.60 20.19 4.82
CA PHE A 51 -6.46 19.08 3.88
C PHE A 51 -7.68 18.96 2.96
N GLU A 52 -8.89 19.05 3.51
CA GLU A 52 -10.15 19.00 2.72
C GLU A 52 -10.27 20.18 1.75
N ALA A 53 -9.83 21.37 2.18
CA ALA A 53 -9.83 22.58 1.36
C ALA A 53 -8.66 22.63 0.36
N ALA A 54 -7.61 21.82 0.57
CA ALA A 54 -6.48 21.77 -0.33
C ALA A 54 -6.95 21.30 -1.71
N ARG A 55 -6.90 22.18 -2.70
CA ARG A 55 -7.06 21.80 -4.11
C ARG A 55 -5.83 20.95 -4.47
N PRO A 56 -5.98 19.65 -4.72
CA PRO A 56 -4.85 18.74 -4.77
C PRO A 56 -3.97 19.07 -5.98
N LEU A 57 -2.73 19.49 -5.71
CA LEU A 57 -1.73 19.73 -6.76
C LEU A 57 -1.21 18.40 -7.31
N ILE A 58 -1.27 17.31 -6.54
CA ILE A 58 -0.81 15.98 -7.00
C ILE A 58 -1.79 15.31 -7.95
N ARG A 59 -3.08 15.68 -7.95
CA ARG A 59 -4.01 15.30 -9.04
C ARG A 59 -3.60 15.88 -10.41
N ARG A 60 -2.60 16.78 -10.48
CA ARG A 60 -2.03 17.32 -11.72
C ARG A 60 -0.68 16.71 -12.11
N VAL A 61 -0.09 15.84 -11.29
CA VAL A 61 1.06 15.06 -11.71
C VAL A 61 0.50 13.83 -12.44
N GLU A 62 0.32 13.93 -13.76
CA GLU A 62 -0.17 12.86 -14.65
C GLU A 62 0.58 11.51 -14.52
N ALA A 63 1.68 11.46 -13.76
CA ALA A 63 2.50 10.27 -13.56
C ALA A 63 1.96 9.29 -12.49
N VAL A 64 1.11 9.72 -11.55
CA VAL A 64 0.56 8.82 -10.51
C VAL A 64 -0.90 8.51 -10.80
N ASP A 65 -1.15 7.26 -11.21
CA ASP A 65 -2.48 6.75 -11.54
C ASP A 65 -3.44 6.81 -10.34
N GLU A 66 -4.70 7.15 -10.61
CA GLU A 66 -5.78 7.26 -9.63
C GLU A 66 -5.94 5.98 -8.79
N THR A 67 -5.76 4.80 -9.39
CA THR A 67 -5.79 3.51 -8.68
C THR A 67 -4.69 3.40 -7.63
N THR A 68 -3.49 3.92 -7.92
CA THR A 68 -2.36 3.87 -6.97
C THR A 68 -2.61 4.83 -5.82
N ASN A 69 -3.10 6.03 -6.12
CA ASN A 69 -3.52 6.99 -5.09
C ASN A 69 -4.58 6.38 -4.15
N PHE A 70 -5.59 5.69 -4.69
CA PHE A 70 -6.61 5.01 -3.90
C PHE A 70 -6.01 3.98 -2.92
N LEU A 71 -5.11 3.11 -3.41
CA LEU A 71 -4.45 2.11 -2.57
C LEU A 71 -3.57 2.76 -1.49
N GLU A 72 -2.79 3.79 -1.82
CA GLU A 72 -1.97 4.53 -0.85
C GLU A 72 -2.83 5.17 0.24
N TYR A 73 -3.93 5.82 -0.12
CA TYR A 73 -4.85 6.43 0.85
C TYR A 73 -5.45 5.40 1.80
N LEU A 74 -5.81 4.21 1.30
CA LEU A 74 -6.31 3.13 2.16
C LEU A 74 -5.24 2.58 3.09
N VAL A 75 -4.01 2.35 2.62
CA VAL A 75 -2.90 1.94 3.49
C VAL A 75 -2.69 2.96 4.61
N HIS A 76 -2.69 4.25 4.28
CA HIS A 76 -2.54 5.32 5.27
C HIS A 76 -3.70 5.42 6.25
N ARG A 77 -4.93 5.16 5.80
CA ARG A 77 -6.10 5.05 6.67
C ARG A 77 -5.92 3.90 7.65
N GLU A 78 -5.53 2.72 7.16
CA GLU A 78 -5.30 1.55 8.01
C GLU A 78 -4.15 1.79 9.01
N ASP A 79 -3.06 2.43 8.58
CA ASP A 79 -1.96 2.81 9.47
C ASP A 79 -2.45 3.71 10.63
N VAL A 80 -3.43 4.60 10.39
CA VAL A 80 -4.04 5.42 11.46
C VAL A 80 -4.96 4.59 12.36
N LEU A 81 -5.79 3.72 11.77
CA LEU A 81 -6.75 2.90 12.51
C LEU A 81 -6.05 1.88 13.43
N ARG A 82 -4.90 1.35 12.99
CA ARG A 82 -4.13 0.29 13.66
C ARG A 82 -2.91 0.82 14.43
N GLY A 83 -2.59 2.10 14.33
CA GLY A 83 -1.30 2.68 14.71
C GLY A 83 -0.99 2.76 16.20
N SER A 84 -1.94 2.46 17.09
CA SER A 84 -1.70 2.36 18.54
C SER A 84 -2.75 1.46 19.22
N PRO A 85 -2.47 0.92 20.42
CA PRO A 85 -3.47 0.18 21.19
C PRO A 85 -4.77 0.95 21.43
N GLY A 86 -4.66 2.25 21.75
CA GLY A 86 -5.84 3.12 21.90
C GLY A 86 -6.61 3.33 20.59
N ALA A 87 -5.91 3.38 19.44
CA ALA A 87 -6.57 3.42 18.14
C ALA A 87 -7.34 2.13 17.85
N LEU A 88 -6.77 0.97 18.14
CA LEU A 88 -7.47 -0.32 17.98
C LEU A 88 -8.72 -0.39 18.86
N GLU A 89 -8.64 0.07 20.12
CA GLU A 89 -9.80 0.12 21.02
C GLU A 89 -10.91 1.03 20.48
N MET A 90 -10.56 2.24 20.03
CA MET A 90 -11.52 3.17 19.44
C MET A 90 -12.14 2.66 18.13
N ASN A 91 -11.43 1.80 17.40
CA ASN A 91 -11.83 1.30 16.09
C ASN A 91 -12.28 -0.17 16.09
N ALA A 92 -12.47 -0.80 17.25
CA ALA A 92 -12.66 -2.24 17.43
C ALA A 92 -13.90 -2.86 16.73
N GLY A 93 -14.72 -2.06 16.03
CA GLY A 93 -15.86 -2.51 15.23
C GLY A 93 -15.82 -2.11 13.76
N ARG A 94 -14.71 -1.53 13.28
CA ARG A 94 -14.56 -1.15 11.87
C ARG A 94 -13.88 -2.27 11.09
N GLU A 95 -14.67 -3.05 10.38
CA GLU A 95 -14.19 -3.95 9.33
C GLU A 95 -14.55 -3.38 7.96
N ALA A 96 -13.72 -3.64 6.96
CA ALA A 96 -14.04 -3.27 5.59
C ALA A 96 -15.22 -4.12 5.12
N ASP A 97 -16.27 -3.46 4.63
CA ASP A 97 -17.41 -4.15 4.06
C ASP A 97 -17.06 -4.83 2.71
N ALA A 98 -17.97 -5.66 2.22
CA ALA A 98 -17.77 -6.40 0.98
C ALA A 98 -17.57 -5.51 -0.26
N ASP A 99 -18.14 -4.29 -0.26
CA ASP A 99 -18.01 -3.35 -1.37
C ASP A 99 -16.62 -2.72 -1.38
N GLU A 100 -16.11 -2.34 -0.21
CA GLU A 100 -14.74 -1.86 -0.04
C GLU A 100 -13.73 -2.95 -0.39
N GLN A 101 -13.89 -4.17 0.13
CA GLN A 101 -13.04 -5.31 -0.22
C GLN A 101 -13.05 -5.59 -1.73
N SER A 102 -14.22 -5.51 -2.37
CA SER A 102 -14.34 -5.63 -3.82
C SER A 102 -13.59 -4.52 -4.57
N ALA A 103 -13.67 -3.27 -4.09
CA ALA A 103 -12.96 -2.14 -4.67
C ALA A 103 -11.44 -2.30 -4.54
N VAL A 104 -10.96 -2.72 -3.36
CA VAL A 104 -9.55 -3.04 -3.11
C VAL A 104 -9.08 -4.14 -4.04
N TRP A 105 -9.83 -5.24 -4.14
CA TRP A 105 -9.46 -6.37 -5.00
C TRP A 105 -9.30 -5.95 -6.46
N ARG A 106 -10.25 -5.17 -7.00
CA ARG A 106 -10.18 -4.66 -8.38
C ARG A 106 -8.97 -3.75 -8.58
N ALA A 107 -8.72 -2.82 -7.66
CA ALA A 107 -7.61 -1.87 -7.72
C ALA A 107 -6.25 -2.60 -7.62
N LEU A 108 -6.11 -3.47 -6.62
CA LEU A 108 -4.90 -4.24 -6.37
C LEU A 108 -4.60 -5.20 -7.52
N SER A 109 -5.61 -5.92 -8.04
CA SER A 109 -5.43 -6.83 -9.18
C SER A 109 -4.94 -6.13 -10.45
N ARG A 110 -5.35 -4.87 -10.69
CA ARG A 110 -4.86 -4.04 -11.80
C ARG A 110 -3.41 -3.62 -11.63
N ARG A 111 -2.96 -3.45 -10.39
CA ARG A 111 -1.62 -2.95 -10.03
C ARG A 111 -0.67 -4.01 -9.49
N ALA A 112 -1.11 -5.27 -9.43
CA ALA A 112 -0.36 -6.38 -8.84
C ALA A 112 1.04 -6.57 -9.46
N GLY A 113 1.20 -6.29 -10.76
CA GLY A 113 2.48 -6.38 -11.47
C GLY A 113 3.60 -5.49 -10.88
N LEU A 114 3.26 -4.42 -10.15
CA LEU A 114 4.25 -3.58 -9.45
C LEU A 114 5.03 -4.36 -8.37
N PHE A 115 4.41 -5.40 -7.81
CA PHE A 115 4.99 -6.22 -6.74
C PHE A 115 5.77 -7.42 -7.28
N ALA A 116 5.58 -7.80 -8.55
CA ALA A 116 6.20 -8.99 -9.17
C ALA A 116 7.74 -8.99 -9.13
N LYS A 117 8.37 -7.81 -9.00
CA LYS A 117 9.83 -7.67 -8.85
C LYS A 117 10.37 -8.26 -7.54
N ASN A 118 9.55 -8.28 -6.49
CA ASN A 118 9.90 -8.79 -5.17
C ASN A 118 9.70 -10.31 -5.05
N TYR A 119 9.12 -10.95 -6.08
CA TYR A 119 8.80 -12.37 -6.12
C TYR A 119 9.34 -12.97 -7.43
N PRO A 120 10.66 -13.20 -7.54
CA PRO A 120 11.28 -13.66 -8.78
C PRO A 120 10.76 -15.01 -9.27
N ASP A 121 10.33 -15.87 -8.35
CA ASP A 121 9.96 -17.26 -8.60
C ASP A 121 8.46 -17.49 -8.78
N GLY A 122 7.65 -16.42 -8.71
CA GLY A 122 6.21 -16.47 -8.92
C GLY A 122 5.44 -15.83 -7.77
N LEU A 123 4.29 -15.23 -8.12
CA LEU A 123 3.37 -14.65 -7.15
C LEU A 123 1.94 -14.91 -7.61
N THR A 124 1.15 -15.50 -6.71
CA THR A 124 -0.29 -15.65 -6.81
C THR A 124 -0.95 -14.99 -5.61
N MET A 125 -2.08 -14.35 -5.84
CA MET A 125 -2.94 -13.78 -4.79
C MET A 125 -4.29 -14.48 -4.82
N VAL A 126 -4.83 -14.82 -3.65
CA VAL A 126 -6.17 -15.41 -3.47
C VAL A 126 -6.97 -14.51 -2.52
N GLY A 127 -7.97 -13.82 -3.05
CA GLY A 127 -8.82 -12.91 -2.28
C GLY A 127 -9.97 -13.65 -1.61
N THR A 128 -10.00 -13.63 -0.27
CA THR A 128 -11.02 -14.29 0.55
C THR A 128 -12.01 -13.31 1.18
N ASP A 129 -13.15 -13.80 1.64
CA ASP A 129 -13.97 -13.09 2.63
C ASP A 129 -13.44 -13.32 4.06
N SER A 130 -14.14 -12.78 5.05
CA SER A 130 -13.81 -12.87 6.48
C SER A 130 -13.86 -14.30 7.03
N ASP A 131 -14.61 -15.20 6.37
CA ASP A 131 -14.68 -16.62 6.73
C ASP A 131 -13.56 -17.44 6.06
N GLY A 132 -12.72 -16.80 5.23
CA GLY A 132 -11.61 -17.43 4.52
C GLY A 132 -12.02 -18.10 3.19
N SER A 133 -13.26 -17.93 2.74
CA SER A 133 -13.70 -18.48 1.44
C SER A 133 -13.16 -17.63 0.30
N PRO A 134 -12.66 -18.20 -0.82
CA PRO A 134 -12.01 -17.47 -1.91
C PRO A 134 -13.00 -16.71 -2.82
N THR A 135 -13.77 -15.80 -2.22
CA THR A 135 -14.92 -15.12 -2.84
C THR A 135 -14.53 -14.06 -3.86
N TYR A 136 -13.36 -13.42 -3.72
CA TYR A 136 -12.90 -12.38 -4.67
C TYR A 136 -12.08 -12.97 -5.84
N GLY A 137 -11.64 -14.22 -5.70
CA GLY A 137 -10.99 -15.00 -6.75
C GLY A 137 -9.45 -15.03 -6.65
N THR A 138 -8.83 -15.54 -7.71
CA THR A 138 -7.38 -15.78 -7.77
C THR A 138 -6.73 -14.95 -8.87
N LYS A 139 -5.60 -14.32 -8.56
CA LYS A 139 -4.79 -13.54 -9.49
C LYS A 139 -3.36 -14.07 -9.53
N VAL A 140 -2.99 -14.70 -10.65
CA VAL A 140 -1.58 -14.98 -10.95
C VAL A 140 -0.93 -13.67 -11.42
N VAL A 141 0.03 -13.20 -10.64
CA VAL A 141 0.76 -11.94 -10.88
C VAL A 141 2.03 -12.20 -11.69
N ARG A 142 2.73 -13.29 -11.36
CA ARG A 142 3.91 -13.77 -12.08
C ARG A 142 3.90 -15.30 -12.07
N GLN A 143 4.07 -15.90 -13.25
CA GLN A 143 4.17 -17.35 -13.36
C GLN A 143 5.50 -17.87 -12.78
N PRO A 144 5.52 -19.11 -12.27
CA PRO A 144 6.73 -19.78 -11.84
C PRO A 144 7.74 -19.93 -12.98
N SER A 145 9.03 -19.84 -12.68
CA SER A 145 10.12 -19.95 -13.67
C SER A 145 10.11 -21.29 -14.43
N ASP A 146 9.61 -22.35 -13.79
CA ASP A 146 9.72 -23.73 -14.28
C ASP A 146 8.78 -24.03 -15.46
N GLU A 147 7.78 -23.18 -15.71
CA GLU A 147 6.90 -23.30 -16.88
C GLU A 147 7.43 -22.56 -18.12
N SER A 148 8.49 -21.74 -17.99
CA SER A 148 9.04 -20.93 -19.08
C SER A 148 10.42 -21.38 -19.55
N ARG A 149 10.44 -22.34 -20.50
CA ARG A 149 11.65 -22.84 -21.22
C ARG A 149 12.50 -21.74 -21.89
N VAL A 150 12.02 -20.51 -21.96
CA VAL A 150 12.66 -19.36 -22.63
C VAL A 150 13.42 -18.46 -21.64
N SER A 151 13.15 -18.54 -20.33
CA SER A 151 13.70 -17.58 -19.34
C SER A 151 15.10 -17.92 -18.82
N ALA A 152 15.49 -19.20 -18.81
CA ALA A 152 16.76 -19.65 -18.23
C ALA A 152 18.01 -19.02 -18.90
N VAL A 153 17.90 -18.61 -20.17
CA VAL A 153 19.02 -18.03 -20.93
C VAL A 153 19.11 -16.50 -20.77
N VAL A 154 18.01 -15.82 -20.44
CA VAL A 154 17.93 -14.34 -20.44
C VAL A 154 18.14 -13.74 -19.03
N GLN A 155 17.95 -14.51 -17.95
CA GLN A 155 17.97 -13.98 -16.58
C GLN A 155 19.35 -13.70 -15.96
N LYS A 156 20.45 -13.89 -16.70
CA LYS A 156 21.82 -13.80 -16.14
C LYS A 156 22.33 -12.37 -15.87
N VAL A 157 21.50 -11.33 -16.03
CA VAL A 157 21.93 -9.94 -15.85
C VAL A 157 20.99 -9.24 -14.84
N VAL A 158 21.41 -9.28 -13.57
CA VAL A 158 20.91 -8.46 -12.45
C VAL A 158 19.47 -8.77 -11.98
N ARG A 159 19.24 -9.91 -11.31
CA ARG A 159 18.10 -10.07 -10.37
C ARG A 159 18.47 -10.94 -9.17
N ALA A 160 17.76 -10.70 -8.06
CA ALA A 160 17.86 -11.42 -6.79
C ALA A 160 17.84 -12.95 -7.00
N PRO A 161 18.57 -13.72 -6.17
CA PRO A 161 18.67 -15.17 -6.33
C PRO A 161 17.29 -15.83 -6.26
N SER A 162 16.97 -16.65 -7.26
CA SER A 162 15.76 -17.46 -7.35
C SER A 162 15.82 -18.61 -6.33
N THR A 163 14.80 -18.78 -5.50
CA THR A 163 14.64 -19.95 -4.63
C THR A 163 13.93 -21.10 -5.33
N GLY A 164 13.25 -20.84 -6.46
CA GLY A 164 12.49 -21.82 -7.23
C GLY A 164 11.07 -22.10 -6.69
N GLU A 165 10.67 -21.45 -5.59
CA GLU A 165 9.35 -21.66 -4.98
C GLU A 165 8.43 -20.47 -5.24
N SER A 166 7.26 -20.74 -5.79
CA SER A 166 6.28 -19.71 -6.14
C SER A 166 5.42 -19.34 -4.93
N VAL A 167 5.29 -18.06 -4.62
CA VAL A 167 4.55 -17.63 -3.44
C VAL A 167 3.06 -17.48 -3.75
N THR A 168 2.20 -18.04 -2.89
CA THR A 168 0.76 -17.76 -2.87
C THR A 168 0.39 -17.02 -1.60
N LEU A 169 -0.20 -15.83 -1.76
CA LEU A 169 -0.73 -15.00 -0.68
C LEU A 169 -2.25 -15.14 -0.64
N THR A 170 -2.80 -15.54 0.51
CA THR A 170 -4.23 -15.77 0.71
C THR A 170 -4.75 -14.90 1.85
N GLY A 171 -5.86 -14.20 1.62
CA GLY A 171 -6.51 -13.40 2.65
C GLY A 171 -7.49 -12.38 2.07
N GLU A 172 -8.10 -11.59 2.94
CA GLU A 172 -9.00 -10.52 2.51
C GLU A 172 -8.26 -9.49 1.65
N PRO A 173 -8.91 -8.92 0.61
CA PRO A 173 -8.26 -7.97 -0.30
C PRO A 173 -7.52 -6.81 0.40
N LEU A 174 -8.09 -6.26 1.46
CA LEU A 174 -7.44 -5.22 2.28
C LEU A 174 -6.16 -5.72 2.95
N GLU A 175 -6.15 -6.94 3.49
CA GLU A 175 -4.98 -7.51 4.16
C GLU A 175 -3.89 -7.87 3.15
N LEU A 176 -4.26 -8.40 1.98
CA LEU A 176 -3.33 -8.62 0.85
C LEU A 176 -2.68 -7.31 0.40
N MET A 177 -3.45 -6.22 0.33
CA MET A 177 -2.92 -4.88 0.04
C MET A 177 -1.91 -4.45 1.11
N MET A 178 -2.26 -4.53 2.40
CA MET A 178 -1.36 -4.14 3.49
C MET A 178 -0.04 -4.92 3.43
N TYR A 179 -0.10 -6.23 3.20
CA TYR A 179 1.07 -7.08 3.07
C TYR A 179 1.97 -6.67 1.89
N LEU A 180 1.39 -6.45 0.70
CA LEU A 180 2.14 -6.09 -0.51
C LEU A 180 2.75 -4.69 -0.43
N PHE A 181 2.12 -3.77 0.31
CA PHE A 181 2.67 -2.45 0.63
C PHE A 181 3.64 -2.46 1.82
N GLY A 182 4.04 -3.63 2.32
CA GLY A 182 5.14 -3.80 3.27
C GLY A 182 4.74 -3.84 4.75
N ARG A 183 3.45 -3.86 5.08
CA ARG A 183 2.96 -3.97 6.47
C ARG A 183 2.78 -5.44 6.85
N ARG A 184 3.82 -6.24 6.61
CA ARG A 184 3.75 -7.70 6.68
C ARG A 184 3.34 -8.22 8.05
N ASP A 185 3.89 -7.63 9.12
CA ASP A 185 3.62 -8.06 10.49
C ASP A 185 2.23 -7.66 11.00
N ALA A 186 1.60 -6.66 10.36
CA ALA A 186 0.28 -6.14 10.72
C ALA A 186 -0.84 -6.64 9.78
N ALA A 187 -0.48 -7.39 8.73
CA ALA A 187 -1.42 -7.90 7.74
C ALA A 187 -1.77 -9.36 8.04
N ARG A 188 -3.06 -9.68 7.98
CA ARG A 188 -3.56 -11.04 8.17
C ARG A 188 -3.58 -11.78 6.84
N VAL A 189 -2.43 -12.34 6.45
CA VAL A 189 -2.24 -13.07 5.19
C VAL A 189 -1.60 -14.42 5.45
N ASP A 190 -2.20 -15.48 4.89
CA ASP A 190 -1.61 -16.80 4.83
C ASP A 190 -0.66 -16.89 3.63
N ILE A 191 0.52 -17.47 3.84
CA ILE A 191 1.60 -17.54 2.86
C ILE A 191 1.99 -19.00 2.65
N SER A 192 1.91 -19.45 1.40
CA SER A 192 2.41 -20.76 0.96
C SER A 192 3.45 -20.61 -0.16
N TYR A 193 4.34 -21.61 -0.27
CA TYR A 193 5.50 -21.68 -1.17
C TYR A 193 5.42 -22.92 -2.07
#